data_AF-A0A0C2J4S6-F1
#
_entry.id   AF-A0A0C2J4S6-F1
#
_cell.length_a   1.000
_cell.length_b   1.000
_cell.length_c   1.000
_cell.angle_alpha   90.00
_cell.angle_beta   90.00
_cell.angle_gamma   90.00
#
_symmetry.space_group_name_H-M   'P 1'
#
loop_
_entity.id
_entity.type
_entity.pdbx_description
1 polymer ?
#
loop_
_entity_poly.entity_id
_entity_poly.type
_entity_poly.pdbx_seq_one_letter_code
_entity_poly.pdbx_strand_id
1 'polypeptide(L)'
;MGALLAGLDVAGRMISADALHTQRPTAEHLVGRGADYLLTVKANQPTLFAQVKALPWAQAPVLEATRELPPLVWTLSVRSAAGA
;
A
#
# COMPACT_ATOMS: atom_id res chain seq x y z
N MET A 1 8.26 11.34 -5.95
CA MET A 1 6.96 10.76 -6.37
C MET A 1 6.22 11.64 -7.38
N GLY A 2 5.96 12.92 -7.09
CA GLY A 2 5.10 13.76 -7.96
C GLY A 2 5.47 13.81 -9.45
N ALA A 3 6.74 13.98 -9.79
CA ALA A 3 7.19 14.02 -11.19
C ALA A 3 7.00 12.69 -11.93
N LEU A 4 7.15 11.55 -11.23
CA LEU A 4 6.99 10.22 -11.83
C LEU A 4 5.53 9.97 -12.25
N LEU A 5 4.58 10.46 -11.44
CA LEU A 5 3.15 10.23 -11.67
C LEU A 5 2.46 11.36 -12.43
N ALA A 6 3.15 12.47 -12.75
CA ALA A 6 2.53 13.69 -13.25
C ALA A 6 1.66 13.50 -14.50
N GLY A 7 2.04 12.59 -15.40
CA GLY A 7 1.29 12.30 -16.62
C GLY A 7 0.36 11.08 -16.54
N LEU A 8 0.27 10.41 -15.40
CA LEU A 8 -0.55 9.21 -15.24
C LEU A 8 -1.87 9.55 -14.55
N ASP A 9 -2.98 9.06 -15.09
CA ASP A 9 -4.25 9.05 -14.36
C ASP A 9 -4.23 7.93 -13.32
N VAL A 10 -4.19 8.31 -12.06
CA VAL A 10 -4.06 7.41 -10.91
C VAL A 10 -5.34 7.32 -10.08
N ALA A 11 -6.40 8.04 -10.46
CA ALA A 11 -7.64 8.04 -9.71
C ALA A 11 -8.28 6.63 -9.70
N GLY A 12 -8.68 6.16 -8.52
CA GLY A 12 -9.23 4.83 -8.30
C GLY A 12 -8.23 3.69 -8.56
N ARG A 13 -6.93 3.99 -8.63
CA ARG A 13 -5.87 2.99 -8.82
C ARG A 13 -5.09 2.79 -7.52
N MET A 14 -4.69 1.55 -7.28
CA MET A 14 -3.78 1.21 -6.19
C MET A 14 -2.33 1.38 -6.62
N ILE A 15 -1.58 2.20 -5.89
CA ILE A 15 -0.15 2.42 -6.11
C ILE A 15 0.63 1.72 -5.00
N SER A 16 1.43 0.71 -5.37
CA SER A 16 2.40 0.09 -4.45
C SER A 16 3.77 0.74 -4.60
N ALA A 17 4.45 1.02 -3.49
CA ALA A 17 5.83 1.49 -3.51
C ALA A 17 6.65 0.92 -2.35
N ASP A 18 7.96 1.00 -2.49
CA ASP A 18 8.91 0.47 -1.52
C ASP A 18 8.94 1.30 -0.21
N ALA A 19 9.63 0.78 0.79
CA ALA A 19 9.69 1.37 2.13
C ALA A 19 10.30 2.78 2.20
N LEU A 20 11.17 3.14 1.26
CA LEU A 20 11.72 4.49 1.13
C LEU A 20 10.63 5.53 0.87
N HIS A 21 9.54 5.11 0.23
CA HIS A 21 8.39 5.94 -0.12
C HIS A 21 7.27 5.94 0.93
N THR A 22 7.47 5.27 2.08
CA THR A 22 6.51 5.27 3.21
C THR A 22 6.55 6.61 3.96
N GLN A 23 6.47 7.71 3.24
CA GLN A 23 6.58 9.07 3.76
C GLN A 23 5.21 9.73 3.70
N ARG A 24 4.87 10.49 4.74
CA ARG A 24 3.59 11.20 4.83
C ARG A 24 3.31 12.05 3.57
N PRO A 25 4.25 12.85 3.03
CA PRO A 25 4.00 13.62 1.81
C PRO A 25 3.69 12.76 0.58
N THR A 26 4.25 11.55 0.50
CA THR A 26 3.94 10.61 -0.58
C THR A 26 2.51 10.11 -0.46
N ALA A 27 2.08 9.71 0.74
CA ALA A 27 0.72 9.26 1.00
C ALA A 27 -0.30 10.38 0.74
N GLU A 28 -0.02 11.60 1.22
CA GLU A 28 -0.86 12.78 0.99
C GLU A 28 -0.97 13.11 -0.51
N HIS A 29 0.13 13.02 -1.26
CA HIS A 29 0.10 13.24 -2.71
C HIS A 29 -0.78 12.22 -3.45
N LEU A 30 -0.72 10.94 -3.07
CA LEU A 30 -1.53 9.88 -3.70
C LEU A 30 -3.02 10.07 -3.38
N VAL A 31 -3.36 10.28 -2.11
CA VAL A 31 -4.73 10.51 -1.66
C VAL A 31 -5.31 11.78 -2.28
N GLY A 32 -4.51 12.87 -2.34
CA GLY A 32 -4.92 14.12 -2.97
C GLY A 32 -5.20 14.00 -4.47
N ARG A 33 -4.72 12.93 -5.12
CA ARG A 33 -5.01 12.60 -6.52
C ARG A 33 -6.07 11.49 -6.69
N GLY A 34 -6.74 11.09 -5.61
CA GLY A 34 -7.78 10.06 -5.63
C GLY A 34 -7.24 8.64 -5.83
N ALA A 35 -5.95 8.40 -5.54
CA ALA A 35 -5.34 7.08 -5.62
C ALA A 35 -5.31 6.40 -4.24
N ASP A 36 -5.41 5.08 -4.24
CA ASP A 36 -5.14 4.23 -3.08
C ASP A 36 -3.64 3.87 -3.02
N TYR A 37 -3.13 3.50 -1.84
CA TYR A 37 -1.72 3.13 -1.70
C TYR A 37 -1.49 1.86 -0.87
N LEU A 38 -0.44 1.13 -1.22
CA LEU A 38 0.11 0.03 -0.43
C LEU A 38 1.61 0.28 -0.22
N LEU A 39 1.97 0.74 0.97
CA LEU A 39 3.34 1.10 1.32
C LEU A 39 3.89 0.18 2.41
N THR A 40 5.11 -0.31 2.22
CA THR A 40 5.73 -1.24 3.17
C THR A 40 6.47 -0.49 4.27
N VAL A 41 6.00 -0.58 5.50
CA VAL A 41 6.71 -0.04 6.67
C VAL A 41 7.88 -0.97 7.03
N LYS A 42 9.10 -0.42 7.14
CA LYS A 42 10.30 -1.16 7.59
C LYS A 42 10.95 -0.45 8.78
N ALA A 43 12.02 -1.06 9.30
CA ALA A 43 12.79 -0.55 10.44
C ALA A 43 13.49 0.81 10.17
N ASN A 44 13.51 1.32 8.94
CA ASN A 44 13.96 2.67 8.62
C ASN A 44 13.07 3.77 9.23
N GLN A 45 11.85 3.43 9.69
CA GLN A 45 11.00 4.29 10.51
C GLN A 45 10.65 3.59 11.82
N PRO A 46 11.54 3.61 12.83
CA PRO A 46 11.44 2.74 14.00
C PRO A 46 10.16 2.95 14.80
N THR A 47 9.74 4.21 15.00
CA THR A 47 8.50 4.52 15.73
C THR A 47 7.26 4.02 14.99
N LEU A 48 7.16 4.32 13.69
CA LEU A 48 6.03 3.86 12.87
C LEU A 48 5.99 2.33 12.78
N PHE A 49 7.16 1.71 12.60
CA PHE A 49 7.29 0.26 12.57
C PHE A 49 6.84 -0.38 13.88
N ALA A 50 7.24 0.17 15.03
CA ALA A 50 6.81 -0.32 16.33
C ALA A 50 5.28 -0.20 16.52
N GLN A 51 4.70 0.93 16.12
CA GLN A 51 3.25 1.15 16.18
C GLN A 51 2.48 0.17 15.30
N VAL A 52 2.88 0.02 14.04
CA VAL A 52 2.27 -0.89 13.06
C VAL A 52 2.38 -2.34 13.54
N LYS A 53 3.51 -2.73 14.14
CA LYS A 53 3.70 -4.08 14.70
C LYS A 53 2.81 -4.36 15.92
N ALA A 54 2.48 -3.32 16.70
CA ALA A 54 1.65 -3.44 17.90
C ALA A 54 0.13 -3.47 17.60
N LEU A 55 -0.29 -3.24 16.35
CA LEU A 55 -1.71 -3.33 15.99
C LEU A 55 -2.25 -4.77 16.16
N PRO A 56 -3.52 -4.93 16.58
CA PRO A 56 -4.14 -6.23 16.78
C PRO A 56 -4.53 -6.87 15.44
N TRP A 57 -3.55 -7.22 14.61
CA TRP A 57 -3.76 -7.71 13.24
C TRP A 57 -4.70 -8.91 13.13
N ALA A 58 -4.74 -9.77 14.15
CA ALA A 58 -5.68 -10.89 14.20
C ALA A 58 -7.15 -10.47 14.23
N GLN A 59 -7.45 -9.22 14.62
CA GLN A 59 -8.78 -8.64 14.66
C GLN A 59 -9.07 -7.74 13.44
N ALA A 60 -8.07 -7.48 12.59
CA ALA A 60 -8.27 -6.66 11.41
C ALA A 60 -9.17 -7.40 10.39
N PRO A 61 -10.16 -6.72 9.79
CA PRO A 61 -11.01 -7.34 8.79
C PRO A 61 -10.18 -7.71 7.56
N VAL A 62 -10.26 -8.98 7.14
CA VAL A 62 -9.72 -9.42 5.85
C VAL A 62 -10.74 -9.06 4.79
N LEU A 63 -10.40 -8.09 3.94
CA LEU A 63 -11.27 -7.66 2.84
C LEU A 63 -11.16 -8.59 1.62
N GLU A 64 -9.93 -8.97 1.25
CA GLU A 64 -9.66 -9.91 0.16
C GLU A 64 -8.36 -10.67 0.46
N ALA A 65 -8.36 -11.99 0.23
CA ALA A 65 -7.18 -12.84 0.36
C ALA A 65 -7.07 -13.75 -0.86
N THR A 66 -6.25 -13.34 -1.82
CA THR A 66 -5.96 -14.14 -3.03
C THR A 66 -4.57 -14.76 -2.87
N ARG A 67 -4.50 -16.09 -2.90
CA ARG A 67 -3.24 -16.85 -2.94
C ARG A 67 -3.17 -17.61 -4.25
N GLU A 68 -2.43 -17.07 -5.22
CA GLU A 68 -2.00 -17.82 -6.40
C GLU A 68 -0.49 -18.07 -6.27
N LEU A 69 -0.08 -19.33 -6.29
CA LEU A 69 1.34 -19.71 -6.14
C LEU A 69 1.74 -20.70 -7.25
N PRO A 70 2.73 -20.36 -8.10
CA PRO A 70 3.83 -21.26 -8.41
C PRO A 70 4.89 -21.17 -7.30
N PRO A 71 5.67 -22.24 -7.05
CA PRO A 71 6.33 -22.50 -5.77
C PRO A 71 7.49 -21.57 -5.37
N LEU A 72 7.81 -20.53 -6.16
CA LEU A 72 9.06 -19.76 -6.00
C LEU A 72 8.89 -18.23 -6.07
N VAL A 73 7.66 -17.69 -6.20
CA VAL A 73 7.46 -16.24 -6.23
C VAL A 73 6.24 -15.83 -5.40
N TRP A 74 6.45 -14.96 -4.41
CA TRP A 74 5.38 -14.41 -3.59
C TRP A 74 4.91 -13.10 -4.23
N THR A 75 3.94 -13.16 -5.15
CA THR A 75 3.28 -11.97 -5.68
C THR A 75 1.99 -11.73 -4.91
N LEU A 76 1.97 -10.72 -4.04
CA LEU A 76 0.74 -10.25 -3.40
C LEU A 76 -0.02 -9.39 -4.41
N SER A 77 -1.13 -9.90 -4.94
CA SER A 77 -2.05 -9.12 -5.78
C SER A 77 -3.26 -8.73 -4.94
N VAL A 78 -3.45 -7.43 -4.71
CA VAL A 78 -4.67 -6.88 -4.10
C VAL A 78 -5.51 -6.33 -5.25
N ARG A 79 -6.71 -6.88 -5.45
CA ARG A 79 -7.70 -6.24 -6.33
C ARG A 79 -8.49 -5.23 -5.51
N SER A 80 -8.79 -4.10 -6.13
CA SER A 80 -9.81 -3.19 -5.62
C SER A 80 -11.17 -3.82 -5.89
N ALA A 81 -11.99 -4.00 -4.86
CA ALA A 81 -13.39 -4.35 -5.02
C ALA A 81 -14.11 -3.12 -5.60
N ALA A 82 -14.38 -3.15 -6.90
CA ALA A 82 -15.25 -2.16 -7.52
C ALA A 82 -16.70 -2.38 -7.05
N GLY A 83 -17.21 -1.42 -6.28
CA GLY A 83 -18.64 -1.08 -6.22
C GLY A 83 -19.51 -1.81 -5.20
N ALA A 84 -20.06 -1.01 -4.27
CA ALA A 84 -21.47 -1.02 -3.90
C ALA A 84 -21.93 0.44 -3.73
#